data_AF-A0A973YRC4-F1
#
_entry.id   AF-A0A973YRC4-F1
#
_cell.length_a   1.000
_cell.length_b   1.000
_cell.length_c   1.000
_cell.angle_alpha   90.00
_cell.angle_beta   90.00
_cell.angle_gamma   90.00
#
_symmetry.space_group_name_H-M   'P 1'
#
loop_
_entity.id
_entity.type
_entity.pdbx_description
1 polymer ?
#
loop_
_entity_poly.entity_id
_entity_poly.type
_entity_poly.pdbx_seq_one_letter_code
_entity_poly.pdbx_strand_id
1 'polypeptide(L)'
;MPVDPIHAGRVPSRGRCFLYVFPCGWEDLLKLGISRDPLDRLQALHPRWFDLFDPGRGFLVEFDRVRDARDRELELGHRLAAHRAVAPLTVRVAAGGHTEWFRGASPALDEAMQALAAQGHVVHAPLRPWLRAALQARCALLYAWTQAMLDADDLAARDAASPRRQAVRDALDAFAALEIDLAPLLPDAVLAWYRGLRD
;
A
#
# COMPACT_ATOMS: atom_id res chain seq x y z
N MET A 1 7.15 -9.51 -3.10
CA MET A 1 8.19 -8.82 -3.89
C MET A 1 9.19 -8.24 -2.92
N PRO A 2 10.49 -8.13 -3.23
CA PRO A 2 11.39 -7.42 -2.33
C PRO A 2 10.80 -6.02 -2.12
N VAL A 3 10.30 -5.79 -0.91
CA VAL A 3 10.13 -4.45 -0.37
C VAL A 3 11.56 -3.98 -0.24
N ASP A 4 11.96 -2.98 -1.02
CA ASP A 4 13.32 -2.48 -0.94
C ASP A 4 13.59 -2.14 0.54
N PRO A 5 14.57 -2.76 1.19
CA PRO A 5 14.82 -2.52 2.60
C PRO A 5 15.11 -1.03 2.76
N ILE A 6 14.43 -0.44 3.75
CA ILE A 6 14.45 0.97 4.11
C ILE A 6 15.88 1.51 3.96
N HIS A 7 16.09 2.35 2.94
CA HIS A 7 17.25 3.21 2.91
C HIS A 7 17.08 4.23 4.05
N ALA A 8 17.63 3.93 5.23
CA ALA A 8 17.84 4.88 6.32
C ALA A 8 18.94 5.90 5.96
N GLY A 9 18.93 6.40 4.73
CA GLY A 9 19.79 7.44 4.22
C GLY A 9 19.01 8.75 4.11
N ARG A 10 19.70 9.87 4.38
CA ARG A 10 19.14 11.23 4.30
C ARG A 10 18.42 11.41 2.96
N VAL A 11 17.10 11.51 3.01
CA VAL A 11 16.25 11.62 1.82
C VAL A 11 16.64 12.89 1.04
N PRO A 12 16.90 12.81 -0.28
CA PRO A 12 17.10 14.00 -1.11
C PRO A 12 15.90 14.94 -0.92
N SER A 13 16.12 16.25 -0.76
CA SER A 13 15.03 17.19 -0.46
C SER A 13 14.06 17.45 -1.63
N ARG A 14 14.42 17.00 -2.84
CA ARG A 14 13.68 17.14 -4.09
C ARG A 14 13.29 15.79 -4.69
N GLY A 15 12.33 15.79 -5.60
CA GLY A 15 11.82 14.62 -6.30
C GLY A 15 10.43 14.25 -5.85
N ARG A 16 9.67 13.59 -6.73
CA ARG A 16 8.26 13.24 -6.53
C ARG A 16 8.04 12.54 -5.18
N CYS A 17 7.04 13.02 -4.46
CA CYS A 17 6.55 12.45 -3.22
C CYS A 17 5.04 12.68 -3.13
N PHE A 18 4.41 11.99 -2.20
CA PHE A 18 2.97 11.91 -2.10
C PHE A 18 2.54 12.16 -0.67
N LEU A 19 1.53 13.00 -0.48
CA LEU A 19 0.64 12.88 0.66
C LEU A 19 -0.35 11.76 0.34
N TYR A 20 -0.54 10.85 1.28
CA TYR A 20 -1.44 9.71 1.12
C TYR A 20 -2.52 9.72 2.19
N VAL A 21 -3.71 9.27 1.80
CA VAL A 21 -4.81 8.90 2.70
C VAL A 21 -5.21 7.47 2.39
N PHE A 22 -5.09 6.60 3.40
CA PHE A 22 -5.44 5.19 3.32
C PHE A 22 -6.58 4.87 4.31
N PRO A 23 -7.85 4.94 3.87
CA PRO A 23 -8.99 4.51 4.65
C PRO A 23 -9.00 3.00 4.86
N CYS A 24 -9.49 2.55 6.01
CA CYS A 24 -9.82 1.15 6.26
C CYS A 24 -11.13 0.77 5.55
N GLY A 25 -11.26 -0.50 5.15
CA GLY A 25 -12.46 -0.98 4.43
C GLY A 25 -13.73 -1.13 5.28
N TRP A 26 -13.56 -1.35 6.59
CA TRP A 26 -14.64 -1.84 7.45
C TRP A 26 -15.09 -0.82 8.51
N GLU A 27 -14.31 0.25 8.69
CA GLU A 27 -14.56 1.28 9.68
C GLU A 27 -14.24 2.65 9.06
N ASP A 28 -14.87 3.71 9.57
CA ASP A 28 -14.48 5.08 9.22
C ASP A 28 -13.21 5.50 9.96
N LEU A 29 -12.14 4.73 9.75
CA LEU A 29 -10.79 4.89 10.27
C LEU A 29 -9.83 5.00 9.09
N LEU A 30 -8.83 5.88 9.17
CA LEU A 30 -7.87 6.08 8.10
C LEU A 30 -6.48 6.43 8.61
N LYS A 31 -5.48 6.15 7.78
CA LYS A 31 -4.10 6.61 7.96
C LYS A 31 -3.80 7.76 7.01
N LEU A 32 -3.31 8.87 7.55
CA LEU A 32 -2.70 9.96 6.79
C LEU A 32 -1.18 9.83 6.85
N GLY A 33 -0.47 10.23 5.80
CA GLY A 33 0.96 10.46 5.91
C GLY A 33 1.62 10.88 4.61
N ILE A 34 2.95 10.87 4.58
CA ILE A 34 3.74 11.12 3.36
C ILE A 34 4.65 9.94 2.99
N SER A 35 4.84 9.70 1.69
CA SER A 35 5.79 8.70 1.17
C SER A 35 6.29 9.09 -0.22
N ARG A 36 7.47 8.59 -0.60
CA ARG A 36 7.91 8.60 -2.00
C ARG A 36 7.34 7.43 -2.79
N ASP A 37 7.06 6.34 -2.09
CA ASP A 37 6.43 5.16 -2.64
C ASP A 37 5.23 4.75 -1.77
N PRO A 38 4.01 5.21 -2.13
CA PRO A 38 2.79 4.83 -1.43
C PRO A 38 2.49 3.33 -1.41
N LEU A 39 2.89 2.56 -2.44
CA LEU A 39 2.65 1.12 -2.49
C LEU A 39 3.56 0.39 -1.48
N ASP A 40 4.85 0.71 -1.45
CA ASP A 40 5.77 0.14 -0.47
C ASP A 40 5.33 0.53 0.96
N ARG A 41 4.78 1.74 1.13
CA ARG A 41 4.23 2.19 2.41
C ARG A 41 3.04 1.34 2.86
N LEU A 42 2.08 1.05 1.98
CA LEU A 42 0.96 0.15 2.27
C LEU A 42 1.44 -1.24 2.68
N GLN A 43 2.38 -1.80 1.91
CA GLN A 43 2.96 -3.12 2.17
C GLN A 43 3.70 -3.18 3.51
N ALA A 44 4.39 -2.10 3.88
CA ALA A 44 5.05 -1.99 5.18
C ALA A 44 4.06 -1.92 6.35
N LEU A 45 2.92 -1.26 6.17
CA LEU A 45 1.87 -1.14 7.20
C LEU A 45 1.17 -2.49 7.46
N HIS A 46 0.83 -3.23 6.41
CA HIS A 46 0.15 -4.52 6.51
C HIS A 46 0.47 -5.44 5.32
N PRO A 47 0.82 -6.72 5.53
CA PRO A 47 1.10 -7.64 4.43
C PRO A 47 -0.13 -7.90 3.54
N ARG A 48 -1.33 -7.93 4.14
CA ARG A 48 -2.61 -7.98 3.42
C ARG A 48 -3.27 -6.61 3.33
N TRP A 49 -2.51 -5.60 2.93
CA TRP A 49 -2.99 -4.21 2.88
C TRP A 49 -4.26 -4.04 2.04
N PHE A 50 -4.45 -4.87 1.02
CA PHE A 50 -5.60 -4.86 0.12
C PHE A 50 -6.91 -5.35 0.76
N ASP A 51 -6.84 -6.08 1.89
CA ASP A 51 -8.01 -6.46 2.70
C ASP A 51 -8.29 -5.46 3.82
N LEU A 52 -7.24 -4.80 4.33
CA LEU A 52 -7.34 -3.86 5.44
C LEU A 52 -7.81 -2.47 4.98
N PHE A 53 -7.20 -1.97 3.92
CA PHE A 53 -7.45 -0.64 3.38
C PHE A 53 -8.45 -0.69 2.22
N ASP A 54 -9.10 0.44 1.95
CA ASP A 54 -10.02 0.64 0.84
C ASP A 54 -9.38 1.53 -0.24
N PRO A 55 -8.79 0.93 -1.29
CA PRO A 55 -8.30 1.67 -2.46
C PRO A 55 -9.38 2.46 -3.22
N GLY A 56 -10.66 2.14 -3.04
CA GLY A 56 -11.79 2.85 -3.65
C GLY A 56 -12.07 4.19 -2.97
N ARG A 57 -11.73 4.34 -1.69
CA ARG A 57 -11.90 5.59 -0.92
C ARG A 57 -10.59 6.32 -0.66
N GLY A 58 -9.44 5.67 -0.83
CA GLY A 58 -8.15 6.30 -0.66
C GLY A 58 -7.80 7.28 -1.78
N PHE A 59 -6.83 8.15 -1.51
CA PHE A 59 -6.27 9.06 -2.51
C PHE A 59 -4.80 9.41 -2.24
N LEU A 60 -4.13 9.96 -3.26
CA LEU A 60 -2.80 10.55 -3.17
C LEU A 60 -2.80 11.98 -3.72
N VAL A 61 -1.89 12.81 -3.22
CA VAL A 61 -1.60 14.15 -3.77
C VAL A 61 -0.11 14.25 -4.06
N GLU A 62 0.26 14.60 -5.30
CA GLU A 62 1.68 14.72 -5.69
C GLU A 62 2.31 16.05 -5.28
N PHE A 63 3.58 15.97 -4.88
CA PHE A 63 4.45 17.09 -4.58
C PHE A 63 5.86 16.84 -5.12
N ASP A 64 6.54 17.91 -5.55
CA ASP A 64 7.94 17.85 -6.02
C ASP A 64 8.96 17.89 -4.88
N ARG A 65 8.52 18.28 -3.67
CA ARG A 65 9.35 18.44 -2.49
C ARG A 65 8.67 17.84 -1.28
N VAL A 66 9.43 17.05 -0.53
CA VAL A 66 8.98 16.43 0.74
C VAL A 66 8.58 17.49 1.76
N ARG A 67 9.24 18.66 1.74
CA ARG A 67 8.87 19.78 2.62
C ARG A 67 7.42 20.21 2.40
N ASP A 68 7.02 20.42 1.15
CA ASP A 68 5.69 20.92 0.82
C ASP A 68 4.61 19.89 1.20
N ALA A 69 4.88 18.60 0.96
CA ALA A 69 4.02 17.50 1.41
C ALA A 69 3.92 17.45 2.95
N ARG A 70 5.03 17.66 3.67
CA ARG A 70 5.08 17.63 5.13
C ARG A 70 4.39 18.84 5.77
N ASP A 71 4.56 20.03 5.20
CA ASP A 71 3.86 21.23 5.64
C ASP A 71 2.34 21.00 5.52
N ARG A 72 1.90 20.35 4.43
CA ARG A 72 0.48 19.99 4.24
C ARG A 72 0.00 18.88 5.18
N GLU A 73 0.79 17.84 5.42
CA GLU A 73 0.50 16.77 6.39
C GLU A 73 0.32 17.36 7.80
N LEU A 74 1.20 18.28 8.22
CA LEU A 74 1.11 18.95 9.52
C LEU A 74 -0.14 19.82 9.64
N GLU A 75 -0.47 20.59 8.60
CA GLU A 75 -1.69 21.40 8.56
C GLU A 75 -2.94 20.52 8.73
N LEU A 76 -3.03 19.43 7.96
CA LEU A 76 -4.15 18.47 8.08
C LEU A 76 -4.16 17.78 9.44
N GLY A 77 -2.99 17.40 9.97
CA GLY A 77 -2.86 16.79 11.29
C GLY A 77 -3.35 17.69 12.43
N HIS A 78 -3.18 19.01 12.31
CA HIS A 78 -3.76 19.99 13.23
C HIS A 78 -5.27 20.13 13.02
N ARG A 79 -5.73 20.28 11.77
CA ARG A 79 -7.16 20.39 11.43
C ARG A 79 -7.97 19.18 11.93
N LEU A 80 -7.38 17.99 11.86
CA LEU A 80 -8.01 16.72 12.23
C LEU A 80 -7.73 16.28 13.67
N ALA A 81 -7.17 17.15 14.53
CA ALA A 81 -6.76 16.75 15.88
C ALA A 81 -7.91 16.15 16.71
N ALA A 82 -9.14 16.64 16.55
CA ALA A 82 -10.33 16.13 17.23
C ALA A 82 -10.74 14.71 16.77
N HIS A 83 -10.22 14.26 15.62
CA HIS A 83 -10.51 12.96 15.03
C HIS A 83 -9.45 11.90 15.35
N ARG A 84 -8.38 12.25 16.09
CA ARG A 84 -7.27 11.32 16.36
C ARG A 84 -7.78 10.00 16.96
N ALA A 85 -7.28 8.91 16.41
CA ALA A 85 -7.64 7.56 16.78
C ALA A 85 -6.40 6.70 17.03
N VAL A 86 -6.62 5.53 17.63
CA VAL A 86 -5.58 4.52 17.81
C VAL A 86 -5.45 3.69 16.53
N ALA A 87 -4.23 3.27 16.21
CA ALA A 87 -3.96 2.36 15.11
C ALA A 87 -4.66 0.99 15.31
N PRO A 88 -5.11 0.32 14.24
CA PRO A 88 -5.53 -1.08 14.33
C PRO A 88 -4.41 -1.97 14.87
N LEU A 89 -4.76 -2.97 15.70
CA LEU A 89 -3.78 -3.90 16.31
C LEU A 89 -3.00 -4.71 15.27
N THR A 90 -3.56 -4.90 14.07
CA THR A 90 -2.93 -5.65 12.97
C THR A 90 -1.86 -4.84 12.24
N VAL A 91 -1.83 -3.50 12.40
CA VAL A 91 -0.84 -2.64 11.75
C VAL A 91 0.52 -2.79 12.43
N ARG A 92 1.56 -2.91 11.61
CA ARG A 92 2.93 -3.10 12.11
C ARG A 92 3.49 -1.79 12.70
N VAL A 93 3.80 -1.82 14.01
CA VAL A 93 4.42 -0.69 14.73
C VAL A 93 5.79 -0.32 14.14
N ALA A 94 6.59 -1.32 13.78
CA ALA A 94 7.94 -1.13 13.23
C ALA A 94 7.98 -0.31 11.93
N ALA A 95 6.86 -0.19 11.23
CA ALA A 95 6.73 0.65 10.04
C ALA A 95 6.40 2.12 10.38
N GLY A 96 6.44 2.57 11.63
CA GLY A 96 5.95 3.90 12.01
C GLY A 96 4.44 4.04 11.76
N GLY A 97 3.70 2.94 11.92
CA GLY A 97 2.26 2.86 11.71
C GLY A 97 1.43 3.24 12.94
N HIS A 98 2.01 3.83 13.99
CA HIS A 98 1.32 4.12 15.26
C HIS A 98 0.63 5.49 15.34
N THR A 99 0.97 6.42 14.45
CA THR A 99 0.57 7.84 14.53
C THR A 99 -0.25 8.24 13.32
N GLU A 100 -0.87 9.43 13.37
CA GLU A 100 -1.72 10.00 12.31
C GLU A 100 -2.83 9.05 11.81
N TRP A 101 -3.49 8.40 12.77
CA TRP A 101 -4.76 7.71 12.56
C TRP A 101 -5.91 8.63 12.94
N PHE A 102 -6.96 8.61 12.13
CA PHE A 102 -8.13 9.45 12.35
C PHE A 102 -9.42 8.67 12.12
N ARG A 103 -10.41 8.90 12.97
CA ARG A 103 -11.75 8.32 12.89
C ARG A 103 -12.80 9.41 12.68
N GLY A 104 -13.76 9.21 11.78
CA GLY A 104 -14.77 10.24 11.51
C GLY A 104 -14.29 11.38 10.61
N ALA A 105 -13.11 11.26 9.99
CA ALA A 105 -12.42 12.37 9.32
C ALA A 105 -12.60 12.40 7.79
N SER A 106 -13.32 11.43 7.21
CA SER A 106 -13.46 11.29 5.76
C SER A 106 -13.98 12.58 5.08
N PRO A 107 -15.07 13.23 5.55
CA PRO A 107 -15.57 14.45 4.89
C PRO A 107 -14.56 15.60 4.88
N ALA A 108 -13.84 15.80 5.99
CA ALA A 108 -12.83 16.86 6.09
C ALA A 108 -11.62 16.62 5.17
N LEU A 109 -11.29 15.36 4.90
CA LEU A 109 -10.23 14.98 3.96
C LEU A 109 -10.69 15.08 2.51
N ASP A 110 -11.94 14.74 2.20
CA ASP A 110 -12.51 14.93 0.87
C ASP A 110 -12.53 16.42 0.48
N GLU A 111 -12.94 17.30 1.41
CA GLU A 111 -12.84 18.75 1.23
C GLU A 111 -11.40 19.21 0.99
N ALA A 112 -10.45 18.71 1.80
CA ALA A 112 -9.03 19.06 1.66
C ALA A 112 -8.45 18.59 0.31
N MET A 113 -8.81 17.39 -0.12
CA MET A 113 -8.43 16.83 -1.42
C MET A 113 -8.97 17.71 -2.56
N GLN A 114 -10.25 18.08 -2.52
CA GLN A 114 -10.86 18.95 -3.52
C GLN A 114 -10.19 20.33 -3.56
N ALA A 115 -9.87 20.91 -2.39
CA ALA A 115 -9.15 22.18 -2.32
C ALA A 115 -7.75 22.11 -2.93
N LEU A 116 -7.01 21.01 -2.69
CA LEU A 116 -5.70 20.79 -3.29
C LEU A 116 -5.78 20.62 -4.81
N ALA A 117 -6.77 19.87 -5.31
CA ALA A 117 -7.03 19.75 -6.75
C ALA A 117 -7.34 21.12 -7.37
N ALA A 118 -8.17 21.94 -6.72
CA ALA A 118 -8.50 23.28 -7.19
C ALA A 118 -7.29 24.24 -7.19
N GLN A 119 -6.29 23.98 -6.34
CA GLN A 119 -5.00 24.68 -6.32
C GLN A 119 -4.02 24.19 -7.40
N GLY A 120 -4.42 23.20 -8.21
CA GLY A 120 -3.62 22.67 -9.32
C GLY A 120 -2.71 21.49 -8.95
N HIS A 121 -2.84 20.93 -7.75
CA HIS A 121 -2.11 19.70 -7.41
C HIS A 121 -2.66 18.51 -8.20
N VAL A 122 -1.76 17.59 -8.57
CA VAL A 122 -2.15 16.30 -9.15
C VAL A 122 -2.69 15.42 -8.02
N VAL A 123 -3.95 15.00 -8.15
CA VAL A 123 -4.64 14.12 -7.19
C VAL A 123 -4.98 12.80 -7.87
N HIS A 124 -4.64 11.69 -7.21
CA HIS A 124 -5.00 10.34 -7.61
C HIS A 124 -6.13 9.82 -6.73
N ALA A 125 -7.37 10.02 -7.18
CA ALA A 125 -8.59 9.58 -6.49
C ALA A 125 -9.56 8.96 -7.52
N PRO A 126 -10.07 7.74 -7.32
CA PRO A 126 -9.70 6.82 -6.24
C PRO A 126 -8.24 6.32 -6.36
N LEU A 127 -7.69 5.78 -5.28
CA LEU A 127 -6.31 5.27 -5.20
C LEU A 127 -6.09 4.00 -6.05
N ARG A 128 -7.14 3.19 -6.26
CA ARG A 128 -7.07 1.88 -6.94
C ARG A 128 -6.33 1.90 -8.29
N PRO A 129 -6.62 2.79 -9.27
CA PRO A 129 -5.91 2.81 -10.55
C PRO A 129 -4.42 3.12 -10.39
N TRP A 130 -4.05 4.01 -9.46
CA TRP A 130 -2.66 4.32 -9.18
C TRP A 130 -1.91 3.11 -8.63
N LEU A 131 -2.50 2.40 -7.66
CA LEU A 131 -1.90 1.17 -7.12
C LEU A 131 -1.76 0.08 -8.17
N ARG A 132 -2.77 -0.06 -9.05
CA ARG A 132 -2.73 -1.02 -10.16
C ARG A 132 -1.54 -0.72 -11.08
N ALA A 133 -1.38 0.54 -11.49
CA ALA A 133 -0.24 0.95 -12.31
C ALA A 133 1.11 0.73 -11.58
N ALA A 134 1.17 1.03 -10.29
CA ALA A 134 2.37 0.84 -9.48
C ALA A 134 2.76 -0.64 -9.32
N LEU A 135 1.79 -1.55 -9.19
CA LEU A 135 2.04 -2.99 -9.20
C LEU A 135 2.40 -3.50 -10.59
N GLN A 136 1.72 -3.02 -11.64
CA GLN A 136 2.04 -3.38 -13.02
C GLN A 136 3.48 -3.03 -13.41
N ALA A 137 3.98 -1.87 -12.96
CA ALA A 137 5.38 -1.48 -13.16
C ALA A 137 6.38 -2.45 -12.49
N ARG A 138 5.95 -3.22 -11.48
CA ARG A 138 6.76 -4.22 -10.78
C ARG A 138 6.61 -5.63 -11.35
N CYS A 139 5.70 -5.87 -12.31
CA CYS A 139 5.42 -7.19 -12.88
C CYS A 139 6.65 -7.86 -13.50
N ALA A 140 7.57 -7.09 -14.09
CA ALA A 140 8.75 -7.61 -14.75
C ALA A 140 9.63 -8.48 -13.83
N LEU A 141 9.58 -8.25 -12.51
CA LEU A 141 10.34 -9.01 -11.53
C LEU A 141 9.54 -10.17 -10.91
N LEU A 142 8.23 -10.24 -11.14
CA LEU A 142 7.33 -11.16 -10.44
C LEU A 142 7.67 -12.62 -10.74
N TYR A 143 7.94 -12.94 -12.00
CA TYR A 143 8.33 -14.29 -12.42
C TYR A 143 9.58 -14.76 -11.68
N ALA A 144 10.69 -14.02 -11.83
CA ALA A 144 11.98 -14.39 -11.25
C ALA A 144 11.92 -14.43 -9.71
N TRP A 145 11.20 -13.50 -9.10
CA TRP A 145 11.02 -13.47 -7.66
C TRP A 145 10.25 -14.70 -7.16
N THR A 146 9.10 -15.05 -7.77
CA THR A 146 8.34 -16.22 -7.31
C THR A 146 9.13 -17.53 -7.46
N GLN A 147 9.91 -17.66 -8.53
CA GLN A 147 10.81 -18.81 -8.74
C GLN A 147 11.92 -18.89 -7.69
N ALA A 148 12.48 -17.75 -7.26
CA ALA A 148 13.49 -17.72 -6.20
C ALA A 148 12.88 -17.98 -4.80
N MET A 149 11.60 -17.67 -4.63
CA MET A 149 10.89 -17.78 -3.37
C MET A 149 10.21 -19.13 -3.17
N LEU A 150 10.04 -19.97 -4.18
CA LEU A 150 9.36 -21.26 -4.04
C LEU A 150 10.14 -22.32 -4.80
N ASP A 151 10.70 -23.27 -4.05
CA ASP A 151 11.29 -24.47 -4.63
C ASP A 151 10.23 -25.58 -4.85
N ALA A 152 10.66 -26.73 -5.37
CA ALA A 152 9.76 -27.84 -5.67
C ALA A 152 9.08 -28.41 -4.40
N ASP A 153 9.78 -28.40 -3.26
CA ASP A 153 9.24 -28.90 -2.00
C ASP A 153 8.21 -27.92 -1.43
N ASP A 154 8.49 -26.61 -1.51
CA ASP A 154 7.56 -25.54 -1.17
C ASP A 154 6.24 -25.67 -1.96
N LEU A 155 6.31 -26.01 -3.25
CA LEU A 155 5.13 -26.19 -4.12
C LEU A 155 4.38 -27.50 -3.86
N ALA A 156 5.08 -28.59 -3.51
CA ALA A 156 4.49 -29.91 -3.29
C ALA A 156 3.88 -30.12 -1.89
N ALA A 157 4.36 -29.38 -0.88
CA ALA A 157 3.87 -29.50 0.48
C ALA A 157 2.38 -29.13 0.60
N ARG A 158 1.58 -30.00 1.27
CA ARG A 158 0.15 -29.77 1.48
C ARG A 158 -0.18 -28.99 2.77
N ASP A 159 0.57 -29.23 3.85
CA ASP A 159 0.19 -28.77 5.20
C ASP A 159 1.27 -28.00 5.98
N ALA A 160 2.37 -27.59 5.34
CA ALA A 160 3.41 -26.83 6.03
C ALA A 160 3.13 -25.32 6.01
N ALA A 161 2.92 -24.73 7.19
CA ALA A 161 2.90 -23.27 7.37
C ALA A 161 4.30 -22.70 7.09
N SER A 162 4.52 -22.24 5.85
CA SER A 162 5.77 -21.60 5.43
C SER A 162 5.56 -20.08 5.36
N PRO A 163 6.29 -19.27 6.16
CA PRO A 163 6.25 -17.81 6.06
C PRO A 163 6.57 -17.30 4.66
N ARG A 164 7.41 -18.06 3.95
CA ARG A 164 7.80 -17.79 2.57
C ARG A 164 6.62 -17.93 1.62
N ARG A 165 5.90 -19.05 1.70
CA ARG A 165 4.67 -19.32 0.95
C ARG A 165 3.59 -18.29 1.26
N GLN A 166 3.42 -17.92 2.52
CA GLN A 166 2.46 -16.89 2.90
C GLN A 166 2.83 -15.53 2.28
N ALA A 167 4.11 -15.14 2.30
CA ALA A 167 4.55 -13.89 1.67
C ALA A 167 4.34 -13.88 0.15
N VAL A 168 4.54 -15.03 -0.53
CA VAL A 168 4.21 -15.15 -1.96
C VAL A 168 2.70 -15.07 -2.17
N ARG A 169 1.90 -15.81 -1.39
CA ARG A 169 0.44 -15.77 -1.46
C ARG A 169 -0.10 -14.35 -1.26
N ASP A 170 0.30 -13.66 -0.20
CA ASP A 170 -0.17 -12.29 0.09
C ASP A 170 0.21 -11.32 -1.05
N ALA A 171 1.40 -11.50 -1.65
CA ALA A 171 1.78 -10.70 -2.80
C ALA A 171 0.88 -10.99 -4.02
N LEU A 172 0.64 -12.25 -4.35
CA LEU A 172 -0.22 -12.64 -5.49
C LEU A 172 -1.68 -12.24 -5.26
N ASP A 173 -2.20 -12.38 -4.04
CA ASP A 173 -3.52 -11.89 -3.65
C ASP A 173 -3.65 -10.38 -3.87
N ALA A 174 -2.58 -9.60 -3.64
CA ALA A 174 -2.58 -8.16 -3.91
C ALA A 174 -2.71 -7.83 -5.41
N PHE A 175 -2.03 -8.60 -6.28
CA PHE A 175 -2.22 -8.47 -7.74
C PHE A 175 -3.64 -8.84 -8.15
N ALA A 176 -4.16 -9.95 -7.60
CA ALA A 176 -5.51 -10.42 -7.88
C ALA A 176 -6.59 -9.43 -7.38
N ALA A 177 -6.41 -8.83 -6.20
CA ALA A 177 -7.32 -7.85 -5.61
C ALA A 177 -7.40 -6.54 -6.41
N LEU A 178 -6.35 -6.22 -7.17
CA LEU A 178 -6.33 -5.13 -8.14
C LEU A 178 -6.69 -5.58 -9.55
N GLU A 179 -7.17 -6.82 -9.74
CA GLU A 179 -7.62 -7.42 -11.00
C GLU A 179 -6.51 -7.57 -12.05
N ILE A 180 -5.26 -7.74 -11.62
CA ILE A 180 -4.13 -7.95 -12.53
C ILE A 180 -4.09 -9.44 -12.89
N ASP A 181 -4.09 -9.75 -14.19
CA ASP A 181 -3.99 -11.12 -14.66
C ASP A 181 -2.59 -11.69 -14.33
N LEU A 182 -2.58 -12.72 -13.49
CA LEU A 182 -1.38 -13.40 -13.03
C LEU A 182 -0.90 -14.47 -14.02
N ALA A 183 -1.77 -14.99 -14.89
CA ALA A 183 -1.43 -16.06 -15.80
C ALA A 183 -0.18 -15.78 -16.67
N PRO A 184 -0.01 -14.58 -17.27
CA PRO A 184 1.18 -14.29 -18.06
C PRO A 184 2.41 -13.91 -17.21
N LEU A 185 2.27 -13.79 -15.89
CA LEU A 185 3.30 -13.20 -15.01
C LEU A 185 4.04 -14.24 -14.16
N LEU A 186 3.57 -15.49 -14.14
CA LEU A 186 4.04 -16.53 -13.23
C LEU A 186 4.54 -17.77 -13.96
N PRO A 187 5.48 -18.53 -13.38
CA PRO A 187 5.72 -19.91 -13.81
C PRO A 187 4.48 -20.78 -13.62
N ASP A 188 4.22 -21.71 -14.55
CA ASP A 188 3.03 -22.58 -14.52
C ASP A 188 2.84 -23.32 -13.20
N ALA A 189 3.93 -23.84 -12.62
CA ALA A 189 3.89 -24.56 -11.35
C ALA A 189 3.47 -23.66 -10.18
N VAL A 190 3.90 -22.39 -10.18
CA VAL A 190 3.50 -21.40 -9.16
C VAL A 190 2.05 -20.99 -9.38
N LEU A 191 1.62 -20.80 -10.62
CA LEU A 191 0.22 -20.48 -10.94
C LEU A 191 -0.73 -21.60 -10.52
N ALA A 192 -0.38 -22.86 -10.81
CA ALA A 192 -1.16 -24.04 -10.41
C ALA A 192 -1.24 -24.17 -8.88
N TRP A 193 -0.11 -24.00 -8.19
CA TRP A 193 -0.06 -23.96 -6.73
C TRP A 193 -0.96 -22.86 -6.16
N TYR A 194 -0.88 -21.64 -6.68
CA TYR A 194 -1.68 -20.52 -6.19
C TYR A 194 -3.19 -20.72 -6.42
N ARG A 195 -3.58 -21.29 -7.56
CA ARG A 195 -4.98 -21.61 -7.86
C ARG A 195 -5.53 -22.72 -6.95
N GLY A 196 -4.74 -23.76 -6.69
CA GLY A 196 -5.13 -24.85 -5.78
C GLY A 196 -5.29 -24.44 -4.31
N LEU A 197 -4.92 -23.21 -3.93
CA LEU A 197 -5.19 -22.63 -2.60
C LEU A 197 -6.52 -21.86 -2.53
N ARG A 198 -7.17 -21.59 -3.67
CA ARG A 198 -8.39 -20.79 -3.78
C ARG A 198 -9.66 -21.63 -3.96
N ASP A 199 -9.52 -22.92 -4.29
CA ASP A 199 -10.57 -23.94 -4.30
C ASP A 199 -10.73 -24.58 -2.91
#